data_AF-A0A7C0ZBK2-F1
#
_entry.id   AF-A0A7C0ZBK2-F1
#
_cell.length_a   1.000
_cell.length_b   1.000
_cell.length_c   1.000
_cell.angle_alpha   90.00
_cell.angle_beta   90.00
_cell.angle_gamma   90.00
#
_symmetry.space_group_name_H-M   'P 1'
#
loop_
_entity.id
_entity.type
_entity.pdbx_description
1 polymer ?
#
loop_
_entity_poly.entity_id
_entity_poly.type
_entity_poly.pdbx_seq_one_letter_code
_entity_poly.pdbx_strand_id
1 'polypeptide(L)'
;MTIKLDVPEDRLGLFQRIKRQLPLEIREDPEVLQKLLVYLKLGGERLVRQVVTTLKVDFPENTQLFKHRLAEETLDTGNDSNAAKDDQASSNDNAADEKGDQDL
;
A
#
# COMPACT_ATOMS: atom_id res chain seq x y z
N MET A 1 -13.79 -31.44 15.14
CA MET A 1 -15.14 -30.90 14.87
C MET A 1 -15.26 -30.63 13.38
N THR A 2 -16.21 -31.25 12.68
CA THR A 2 -16.42 -31.05 11.24
C THR A 2 -17.32 -29.83 11.03
N ILE A 3 -16.74 -28.70 10.67
CA ILE A 3 -17.48 -27.47 10.39
C ILE A 3 -18.13 -27.61 9.00
N LYS A 4 -19.47 -27.63 8.97
CA LYS A 4 -20.24 -27.59 7.72
C LYS A 4 -20.20 -26.16 7.18
N LEU A 5 -19.34 -25.91 6.21
CA LEU A 5 -19.27 -24.62 5.50
C LEU A 5 -20.42 -24.56 4.50
N ASP A 6 -21.39 -23.69 4.77
CA ASP A 6 -22.50 -23.40 3.85
C ASP A 6 -22.03 -22.39 2.78
N VAL A 7 -21.50 -22.94 1.68
CA VAL A 7 -21.03 -22.18 0.53
C VAL A 7 -22.16 -22.13 -0.50
N PRO A 8 -22.63 -20.93 -0.91
CA PRO A 8 -23.63 -20.80 -1.97
C PRO A 8 -23.15 -21.48 -3.26
N GLU A 9 -24.02 -22.25 -3.92
CA GLU A 9 -23.67 -23.03 -5.12
C GLU A 9 -23.05 -22.15 -6.22
N ASP A 10 -23.59 -20.96 -6.42
CA ASP A 10 -23.09 -19.96 -7.38
C ASP A 10 -21.63 -19.57 -7.17
N ARG A 11 -21.14 -19.69 -5.92
CA ARG A 11 -19.79 -19.28 -5.49
C ARG A 11 -18.90 -20.47 -5.13
N LEU A 12 -19.41 -21.69 -5.20
CA LEU A 12 -18.69 -22.92 -4.85
C LEU A 12 -17.45 -23.10 -5.74
N GLY A 13 -17.60 -22.92 -7.05
CA GLY A 13 -16.48 -23.06 -8.00
C GLY A 13 -15.37 -22.05 -7.74
N LEU A 14 -15.75 -20.80 -7.40
CA LEU A 14 -14.79 -19.77 -7.03
C LEU A 14 -14.06 -20.13 -5.73
N PHE A 15 -14.83 -20.52 -4.71
CA PHE A 15 -14.28 -20.91 -3.41
C PHE A 15 -13.26 -22.05 -3.53
N GLN A 16 -13.55 -23.06 -4.35
CA GLN A 16 -12.60 -24.16 -4.60
C GLN A 16 -11.32 -23.69 -5.32
N ARG A 17 -11.44 -22.80 -6.31
CA ARG A 17 -10.28 -22.22 -7.00
C ARG A 17 -9.38 -21.46 -6.04
N ILE A 18 -9.97 -20.66 -5.16
CA ILE A 18 -9.25 -19.87 -4.16
C ILE A 18 -8.62 -20.80 -3.11
N LYS A 19 -9.34 -21.82 -2.63
CA LYS A 19 -8.79 -22.82 -1.69
C LYS A 19 -7.52 -23.48 -2.22
N ARG A 20 -7.43 -23.74 -3.54
CA ARG A 20 -6.23 -24.30 -4.18
C ARG A 20 -5.05 -23.31 -4.21
N GLN A 21 -5.31 -22.01 -4.13
CA GLN A 21 -4.27 -20.98 -4.12
C GLN A 21 -3.69 -20.71 -2.72
N LEU A 22 -4.32 -21.24 -1.68
CA LEU A 22 -3.82 -21.15 -0.30
C LEU A 22 -2.57 -22.02 -0.11
N PRO A 23 -1.62 -21.57 0.74
CA PRO A 23 -0.54 -22.40 1.27
C PRO A 23 -1.09 -23.69 1.88
N LEU A 24 -0.32 -24.79 1.79
CA LEU A 24 -0.76 -26.12 2.22
C LEU A 24 -1.09 -26.16 3.72
N GLU A 25 -0.32 -25.42 4.51
CA GLU A 25 -0.44 -25.35 5.98
C GLU A 25 -1.80 -24.81 6.44
N ILE A 26 -2.33 -23.80 5.74
CA ILE A 26 -3.58 -23.11 6.11
C ILE A 26 -4.78 -23.53 5.26
N ARG A 27 -4.59 -24.46 4.30
CA ARG A 27 -5.63 -24.87 3.35
C ARG A 27 -6.78 -25.63 4.01
N GLU A 28 -6.49 -26.35 5.08
CA GLU A 28 -7.47 -27.15 5.83
C GLU A 28 -7.85 -26.50 7.17
N ASP A 29 -7.29 -25.33 7.47
CA ASP A 29 -7.64 -24.59 8.67
C ASP A 29 -9.11 -24.12 8.57
N PRO A 30 -9.99 -24.62 9.46
CA PRO A 30 -11.39 -24.26 9.44
C PRO A 30 -11.64 -22.77 9.65
N GLU A 31 -10.82 -22.09 10.46
CA GLU A 31 -10.99 -20.67 10.74
C GLU A 31 -10.67 -19.83 9.51
N VAL A 32 -9.61 -20.20 8.79
CA VAL A 32 -9.21 -19.55 7.54
C VAL A 32 -10.31 -19.73 6.49
N LEU A 33 -10.82 -20.96 6.33
CA LEU A 33 -11.90 -21.24 5.37
C LEU A 33 -13.19 -20.48 5.70
N GLN A 34 -13.53 -20.33 6.98
CA GLN A 34 -14.69 -19.57 7.42
C GLN A 34 -14.53 -18.07 7.15
N LYS A 35 -13.36 -17.49 7.47
CA LYS A 35 -13.04 -16.09 7.13
C LYS A 35 -13.08 -15.84 5.63
N LEU A 36 -12.51 -16.76 4.84
CA LEU A 36 -12.51 -16.69 3.38
C LEU A 36 -13.94 -16.67 2.82
N LEU A 37 -14.84 -17.47 3.38
CA LEU A 37 -16.25 -17.52 3.00
C LEU A 37 -16.97 -16.22 3.37
N VAL A 38 -16.68 -15.63 4.53
CA VAL A 38 -17.21 -14.32 4.92
C VAL A 38 -16.73 -13.22 3.96
N TYR A 39 -15.43 -13.17 3.65
CA TYR A 39 -14.89 -12.22 2.67
C TYR A 39 -15.49 -12.41 1.28
N LEU A 40 -15.74 -13.67 0.89
CA LEU A 40 -16.40 -13.97 -0.37
C LEU A 40 -17.85 -13.48 -0.38
N LYS A 41 -18.58 -13.58 0.74
CA LYS A 41 -19.96 -13.08 0.86
C LYS A 41 -20.01 -11.55 0.84
N LEU A 42 -19.12 -10.88 1.57
CA LEU A 42 -19.12 -9.42 1.74
C LEU A 42 -18.51 -8.66 0.55
N GLY A 43 -17.33 -9.06 0.10
CA GLY A 43 -16.53 -8.32 -0.88
C GLY A 43 -16.31 -9.04 -2.21
N GLY A 44 -16.91 -10.23 -2.38
CA GLY A 44 -16.79 -11.02 -3.60
C GLY A 44 -15.35 -11.48 -3.85
N GLU A 45 -15.03 -11.75 -5.11
CA GLU A 45 -13.75 -12.33 -5.51
C GLU A 45 -12.55 -11.42 -5.25
N ARG A 46 -12.69 -10.10 -5.49
CA ARG A 46 -11.59 -9.14 -5.39
C ARG A 46 -11.01 -9.09 -3.98
N LEU A 47 -11.88 -9.02 -2.97
CA LEU A 47 -11.46 -8.98 -1.57
C LEU A 47 -10.73 -10.27 -1.19
N VAL A 48 -11.27 -11.42 -1.60
CA VAL A 48 -10.66 -12.71 -1.25
C VAL A 48 -9.28 -12.86 -1.91
N ARG A 49 -9.10 -12.40 -3.15
CA ARG A 49 -7.78 -12.39 -3.81
C ARG A 49 -6.76 -11.58 -3.00
N GLN A 50 -7.15 -10.41 -2.51
CA GLN A 50 -6.30 -9.55 -1.68
C GLN A 50 -5.94 -10.22 -0.33
N VAL A 51 -6.90 -10.91 0.28
CA VAL A 51 -6.66 -11.68 1.51
C VAL A 51 -5.69 -12.84 1.24
N VAL A 52 -5.86 -13.57 0.14
CA VAL A 52 -4.94 -14.67 -0.22
C VAL A 52 -3.54 -14.14 -0.52
N THR A 53 -3.40 -12.98 -1.17
CA THR A 53 -2.09 -12.38 -1.40
C THR A 53 -1.42 -11.93 -0.11
N THR A 54 -2.17 -11.37 0.83
CA THR A 54 -1.62 -10.94 2.13
C THR A 54 -1.23 -12.12 3.01
N LEU A 55 -1.97 -13.23 2.96
CA LEU A 55 -1.62 -14.48 3.64
C LEU A 55 -0.35 -15.16 3.11
N LYS A 56 0.12 -14.79 1.91
CA LYS A 56 1.37 -15.30 1.34
C LYS A 56 2.59 -14.45 1.70
N VAL A 57 2.36 -13.26 2.24
CA VAL A 57 3.44 -12.32 2.58
C VAL A 57 3.73 -12.47 4.06
N ASP A 58 4.95 -12.85 4.38
CA ASP A 58 5.43 -12.87 5.75
C ASP A 58 5.69 -11.43 6.20
N PHE A 59 4.95 -10.97 7.21
CA PHE A 59 5.17 -9.67 7.81
C PHE A 59 6.06 -9.84 9.04
N PRO A 60 7.23 -9.18 9.09
CA PRO A 60 8.05 -9.19 10.29
C PRO A 60 7.29 -8.48 11.42
N GLU A 61 7.15 -9.14 12.57
CA GLU A 61 6.46 -8.60 13.77
C GLU A 61 7.09 -7.30 14.28
N ASN A 62 8.37 -7.06 13.95
CA ASN A 62 9.12 -5.88 14.35
C ASN A 62 9.45 -5.00 13.14
N THR A 63 8.46 -4.34 12.55
CA THR A 63 8.72 -3.19 11.70
C THR A 63 9.21 -2.05 12.59
N GLN A 64 10.53 -1.93 12.73
CA GLN A 64 11.12 -0.72 13.30
C GLN A 64 10.71 0.44 12.39
N LEU A 65 9.71 1.22 12.79
CA LEU A 65 9.51 2.56 12.24
C LEU A 65 10.83 3.29 12.49
N PHE A 66 11.57 3.58 11.42
CA PHE A 66 12.81 4.33 11.51
C PHE A 66 12.56 5.55 12.41
N LYS A 67 13.21 5.57 13.57
CA LYS A 67 13.27 6.77 14.41
C LYS A 67 14.10 7.77 13.62
N HIS A 68 13.45 8.56 12.77
CA HIS A 68 14.06 9.73 12.19
C HIS A 68 14.43 10.62 13.38
N ARG A 69 15.72 10.62 13.76
CA ARG A 69 16.25 11.69 14.61
C ARG A 69 15.98 12.95 13.82
N LEU A 70 15.01 13.75 14.25
CA LEU A 70 15.02 15.17 13.95
C LEU A 70 16.41 15.63 14.39
N ALA A 71 17.26 15.96 13.42
CA ALA A 71 18.47 16.68 13.74
C ALA A 71 17.98 17.95 14.42
N GLU A 72 18.24 18.07 15.73
CA GLU A 72 18.01 19.32 16.45
C GLU A 72 18.91 20.36 15.79
N GLU A 73 18.32 21.13 14.88
CA GLU A 73 18.84 22.41 14.44
C GLU A 73 18.88 23.28 15.69
N THR A 74 20.07 23.38 16.27
CA THR A 74 20.38 24.30 17.36
C THR A 74 20.02 25.70 16.90
N LEU A 75 18.86 26.20 17.32
CA LEU A 75 18.50 27.60 17.24
C LEU A 75 19.48 28.37 18.14
N ASP A 76 20.59 28.81 17.54
CA ASP A 76 21.55 29.73 18.14
C ASP A 76 20.83 31.05 18.44
N THR A 77 20.33 31.15 19.67
CA THR A 77 19.73 32.37 20.19
C THR A 77 20.89 33.23 20.71
N GLY A 78 21.49 34.02 19.82
CA GLY A 78 22.69 34.76 20.16
C GLY A 78 23.07 35.90 19.22
N ASN A 79 22.47 37.06 19.47
CA ASN A 79 23.08 38.39 19.35
C ASN A 79 22.86 39.20 18.06
N ASP A 80 22.17 40.33 18.27
CA ASP A 80 22.05 41.51 17.41
C ASP A 80 23.33 41.85 16.64
N SER A 81 23.21 42.02 15.32
CA SER A 81 24.00 42.97 14.52
C SER A 81 23.36 43.20 13.15
N ASN A 82 22.64 44.30 13.08
CA ASN A 82 22.23 45.06 11.91
C ASN A 82 23.23 44.99 10.73
N ALA A 83 22.84 44.38 9.60
CA ALA A 83 23.49 44.58 8.30
C ALA A 83 22.43 44.58 7.20
N ALA A 84 22.32 45.74 6.56
CA ALA A 84 21.29 46.13 5.62
C ALA A 84 21.53 45.60 4.19
N LYS A 85 20.40 45.44 3.46
CA LYS A 85 20.26 45.45 1.98
C LYS A 85 20.99 44.30 1.25
N ASP A 86 20.52 43.78 0.12
CA ASP A 86 19.86 44.41 -1.01
C ASP A 86 19.18 43.33 -1.88
N ASP A 87 18.10 43.74 -2.54
CA ASP A 87 17.54 43.29 -3.81
C ASP A 87 18.03 41.98 -4.47
N GLN A 88 17.09 41.07 -4.76
CA GLN A 88 16.51 40.95 -6.11
C GLN A 88 15.52 39.78 -6.19
N ALA A 89 14.27 40.12 -6.51
CA ALA A 89 13.35 39.18 -7.13
C ALA A 89 13.86 38.86 -8.54
N SER A 90 14.02 37.57 -8.86
CA SER A 90 14.10 37.12 -10.25
C SER A 90 13.11 35.99 -10.45
N SER A 91 11.91 36.40 -10.87
CA SER A 91 10.98 35.57 -11.62
C SER A 91 11.69 35.17 -12.91
N ASN A 92 11.73 33.87 -13.24
CA ASN A 92 12.05 33.46 -14.60
C ASN A 92 11.03 32.41 -15.05
N ASP A 93 9.94 32.93 -15.59
CA ASP A 93 9.00 32.23 -16.45
C ASP A 93 9.75 31.77 -17.71
N ASN A 94 9.87 30.46 -17.91
CA ASN A 94 10.35 29.90 -19.18
C ASN A 94 9.15 29.49 -20.03
N ALA A 95 8.73 30.40 -20.92
CA ALA A 95 7.85 30.14 -22.04
C ALA A 95 8.45 30.76 -23.32
N ALA A 96 8.78 29.90 -24.30
CA ALA A 96 8.80 30.12 -25.76
C ALA A 96 9.60 28.97 -26.40
N ASP A 97 9.00 28.05 -27.14
CA ASP A 97 8.57 28.16 -28.55
C ASP A 97 9.74 28.06 -29.53
N GLU A 98 9.85 26.92 -30.24
CA GLU A 98 10.35 26.94 -31.62
C GLU A 98 9.85 25.73 -32.42
N LYS A 99 9.20 26.05 -33.55
CA LYS A 99 8.71 25.15 -34.59
C LYS A 99 9.86 24.44 -35.32
N GLY A 100 9.64 23.19 -35.70
CA GLY A 100 10.51 22.44 -36.60
C GLY A 100 9.72 21.47 -37.45
N ASP A 101 9.34 21.94 -38.64
CA ASP A 101 8.83 21.21 -39.80
C ASP A 101 9.65 19.93 -40.05
N GLN A 102 9.01 18.78 -40.25
CA GLN A 102 9.65 17.58 -40.79
C GLN A 102 8.83 17.06 -41.97
N ASP A 103 9.38 17.34 -43.14
CA ASP A 103 9.21 16.77 -44.48
C ASP A 103 8.25 15.58 -44.63
N LEU A 104 7.23 15.79 -45.46
CA LEU A 104 6.52 14.76 -46.25
C LEU A 104 6.40 15.26 -47.69
#